data_AF-A0A976LJA7-F1
#
_entry.id   AF-A0A976LJA7-F1
#
_cell.length_a   1.000
_cell.length_b   1.000
_cell.length_c   1.000
_cell.angle_alpha   90.00
_cell.angle_beta   90.00
_cell.angle_gamma   90.00
#
_symmetry.space_group_name_H-M   'P 1'
#
loop_
_entity.id
_entity.type
_entity.pdbx_description
1 polymer ?
#
loop_
_entity_poly.entity_id
_entity_poly.type
_entity_poly.pdbx_seq_one_letter_code
_entity_poly.pdbx_strand_id
1 'polypeptide(L)'
;MTGFEQNYFQKQKFIDKQISQYFASARRDMEIAESAGIAEVRFKFAYDALIKIGIAVIAEKGYKVRSQPGHHVKILEKMSEILNDENISVLGNKMRQDRNRDFYEGGTIITKKEANEYLEFLKGIFNEVQNRPSDEN
;
A
#
# COMPACT_ATOMS: atom_id res chain seq x y z
N MET A 1 19.11 5.47 -7.57
CA MET A 1 18.21 4.36 -7.93
C MET A 1 18.78 3.05 -7.42
N THR A 2 18.22 2.57 -6.31
CA THR A 2 18.50 1.25 -5.73
C THR A 2 17.60 0.23 -6.43
N GLY A 3 18.19 -0.73 -7.15
CA GLY A 3 17.45 -1.74 -7.89
C GLY A 3 16.51 -2.60 -7.02
N PHE A 4 15.71 -3.45 -7.66
CA PHE A 4 14.85 -4.41 -6.95
C PHE A 4 15.70 -5.48 -6.25
N GLU A 5 15.67 -5.51 -4.92
CA GLU A 5 16.33 -6.53 -4.10
C GLU A 5 15.75 -7.93 -4.35
N GLN A 6 16.58 -8.87 -4.81
CA GLN A 6 16.11 -10.20 -5.25
C GLN A 6 15.44 -11.04 -4.15
N ASN A 7 15.79 -10.80 -2.87
CA ASN A 7 15.19 -11.46 -1.72
C ASN A 7 13.71 -11.08 -1.53
N TYR A 8 13.32 -9.88 -1.96
CA TYR A 8 11.98 -9.33 -1.80
C TYR A 8 11.20 -9.24 -3.11
N PHE A 9 11.89 -9.23 -4.24
CA PHE A 9 11.28 -9.02 -5.55
C PHE A 9 11.77 -10.04 -6.56
N GLN A 10 10.85 -10.54 -7.37
CA GLN A 10 11.12 -11.47 -8.46
C GLN A 10 10.66 -10.85 -9.76
N LYS A 11 11.53 -10.77 -10.76
CA LYS A 11 11.13 -10.32 -12.10
C LYS A 11 10.05 -11.26 -12.64
N GLN A 12 8.93 -10.71 -13.07
CA GLN A 12 7.79 -11.47 -13.58
C GLN A 12 7.04 -10.61 -14.60
N LYS A 13 6.67 -11.20 -15.74
CA LYS A 13 5.75 -10.54 -16.68
C LYS A 13 4.33 -10.64 -16.14
N PHE A 14 3.62 -9.52 -16.15
CA PHE A 14 2.20 -9.43 -15.84
C PHE A 14 1.44 -9.06 -17.11
N ILE A 15 0.23 -9.58 -17.25
CA ILE A 15 -0.71 -9.06 -18.25
C ILE A 15 -1.51 -7.92 -17.61
N ASP A 16 -1.93 -6.94 -18.41
CA ASP A 16 -2.64 -5.75 -17.93
C ASP A 16 -3.85 -6.10 -17.06
N LYS A 17 -4.60 -7.14 -17.45
CA LYS A 17 -5.74 -7.65 -16.67
C LYS A 17 -5.38 -8.03 -15.23
N GLN A 18 -4.19 -8.60 -15.00
CA GLN A 18 -3.73 -8.96 -13.65
C GLN A 18 -3.42 -7.70 -12.83
N ILE A 19 -2.76 -6.72 -13.45
CA ILE A 19 -2.46 -5.43 -12.81
C ILE A 19 -3.77 -4.70 -12.45
N SER A 20 -4.74 -4.65 -13.38
CA SER A 20 -6.05 -4.07 -13.11
C SER A 20 -6.79 -4.79 -11.97
N GLN A 21 -6.64 -6.11 -11.85
CA GLN A 21 -7.21 -6.87 -10.73
C GLN A 21 -6.58 -6.51 -9.37
N TYR A 22 -5.28 -6.21 -9.33
CA TYR A 22 -4.63 -5.72 -8.11
C TYR A 22 -5.17 -4.35 -7.70
N PHE A 23 -5.28 -3.40 -8.65
CA PHE A 23 -5.89 -2.11 -8.36
C PHE A 23 -7.36 -2.22 -7.95
N ALA A 24 -8.14 -3.08 -8.60
CA ALA A 24 -9.52 -3.33 -8.21
C ALA A 24 -9.62 -3.92 -6.80
N SER A 25 -8.67 -4.76 -6.39
CA SER A 25 -8.60 -5.29 -5.03
C SER A 25 -8.28 -4.21 -3.99
N ALA A 26 -7.32 -3.33 -4.30
CA ALA A 26 -6.99 -2.21 -3.42
C ALA A 26 -8.16 -1.22 -3.28
N ARG A 27 -8.85 -0.93 -4.40
CA ARG A 27 -10.03 -0.06 -4.42
C ARG A 27 -11.15 -0.59 -3.54
N ARG A 28 -11.46 -1.89 -3.60
CA ARG A 28 -12.49 -2.50 -2.73
C ARG A 28 -12.16 -2.32 -1.25
N ASP A 29 -10.91 -2.50 -0.86
CA ASP A 29 -10.50 -2.29 0.53
C ASP A 29 -10.65 -0.82 0.93
N MET A 30 -10.27 0.11 0.05
CA MET A 30 -10.46 1.55 0.29
C MET A 30 -11.95 1.90 0.46
N GLU A 31 -12.85 1.36 -0.36
CA GLU A 31 -14.31 1.55 -0.24
C GLU A 31 -14.86 1.01 1.09
N ILE A 32 -14.31 -0.11 1.58
CA ILE A 32 -14.64 -0.63 2.93
C ILE A 32 -14.13 0.32 4.01
N ALA A 33 -12.90 0.84 3.88
CA ALA A 33 -12.35 1.80 4.85
C ALA A 33 -13.17 3.09 4.90
N GLU A 34 -13.64 3.60 3.75
CA GLU A 34 -14.49 4.79 3.65
C GLU A 34 -15.84 4.60 4.36
N SER A 35 -16.48 3.45 4.14
CA SER A 35 -17.80 3.12 4.70
C SER A 35 -17.76 2.67 6.17
N ALA A 36 -16.58 2.33 6.70
CA ALA A 36 -16.44 1.83 8.07
C ALA A 36 -16.72 2.91 9.12
N GLY A 37 -17.72 2.68 9.98
CA GLY A 37 -18.02 3.55 11.14
C GLY A 37 -17.12 3.32 12.36
N ILE A 38 -16.27 2.29 12.34
CA ILE A 38 -15.37 1.87 13.41
C ILE A 38 -13.93 2.18 12.99
N ALA A 39 -13.15 2.84 13.85
CA ALA A 39 -11.82 3.35 13.52
C ALA A 39 -10.83 2.23 13.18
N GLU A 40 -10.90 1.14 13.92
CA GLU A 40 -10.08 -0.07 13.77
C GLU A 40 -10.33 -0.74 12.42
N VAL A 41 -11.61 -0.85 12.03
CA VAL A 41 -12.00 -1.41 10.72
C VAL A 41 -11.52 -0.50 9.60
N ARG A 42 -11.74 0.81 9.73
CA ARG A 42 -11.26 1.82 8.77
C ARG A 42 -9.75 1.73 8.59
N PHE A 43 -9.01 1.73 9.68
CA PHE A 43 -7.55 1.65 9.65
C PHE A 43 -7.05 0.35 9.01
N LYS A 44 -7.60 -0.79 9.41
CA LYS A 44 -7.22 -2.11 8.86
C LYS A 44 -7.34 -2.12 7.34
N PHE A 45 -8.50 -1.74 6.82
CA PHE A 45 -8.73 -1.75 5.38
C PHE A 45 -7.96 -0.65 4.65
N ALA A 46 -7.72 0.51 5.29
CA ALA A 46 -6.85 1.53 4.71
C ALA A 46 -5.40 1.04 4.56
N TYR A 47 -4.88 0.32 5.57
CA TYR A 47 -3.55 -0.26 5.51
C TYR A 47 -3.45 -1.39 4.48
N ASP A 48 -4.42 -2.30 4.45
CA ASP A 48 -4.46 -3.39 3.47
C ASP A 48 -4.53 -2.83 2.03
N ALA A 49 -5.34 -1.80 1.81
CA ALA A 49 -5.41 -1.08 0.53
C ALA A 49 -4.05 -0.47 0.14
N LEU A 50 -3.37 0.22 1.07
CA LEU A 50 -2.05 0.82 0.81
C LEU A 50 -1.03 -0.23 0.34
N ILE A 51 -0.97 -1.38 1.00
CA ILE A 51 -0.07 -2.48 0.63
C ILE A 51 -0.45 -3.05 -0.75
N LYS A 52 -1.74 -3.20 -1.04
CA LYS A 52 -2.22 -3.68 -2.35
C LYS A 52 -1.91 -2.69 -3.49
N ILE A 53 -2.00 -1.38 -3.25
CA ILE A 53 -1.55 -0.36 -4.21
C ILE A 53 -0.06 -0.54 -4.49
N GLY A 54 0.76 -0.67 -3.46
CA GLY A 54 2.20 -0.87 -3.63
C GLY A 54 2.53 -2.12 -4.43
N ILE A 55 1.83 -3.23 -4.19
CA ILE A 55 1.98 -4.45 -5.01
C ILE A 55 1.62 -4.20 -6.47
N ALA A 56 0.53 -3.46 -6.73
CA ALA A 56 0.09 -3.14 -8.09
C ALA A 56 1.11 -2.25 -8.84
N VAL A 57 1.60 -1.19 -8.18
CA VAL A 57 2.62 -0.28 -8.70
C VAL A 57 3.93 -1.02 -9.01
N ILE A 58 4.33 -1.94 -8.14
CA ILE A 58 5.54 -2.77 -8.34
C ILE A 58 5.34 -3.78 -9.48
N ALA A 59 4.13 -4.33 -9.63
CA ALA A 59 3.80 -5.26 -10.71
C ALA A 59 3.89 -4.61 -12.09
N GLU A 60 3.51 -3.34 -12.22
CA GLU A 60 3.66 -2.56 -13.47
C GLU A 60 5.11 -2.38 -13.88
N LYS A 61 6.03 -2.32 -12.92
CA LYS A 61 7.47 -2.33 -13.20
C LYS A 61 8.00 -3.72 -13.55
N GLY A 62 7.13 -4.74 -13.63
CA GLY A 62 7.50 -6.11 -14.00
C GLY A 62 8.08 -6.94 -12.87
N TYR A 63 7.69 -6.66 -11.62
CA TYR A 63 8.18 -7.36 -10.44
C TYR A 63 7.06 -7.89 -9.56
N LYS A 64 7.20 -9.14 -9.11
CA LYS A 64 6.37 -9.77 -8.10
C LYS A 64 7.02 -9.61 -6.73
N VAL A 65 6.24 -9.18 -5.73
CA VAL A 65 6.69 -9.16 -4.35
C VAL A 65 6.71 -10.57 -3.76
N ARG A 66 7.78 -10.91 -3.05
CA ARG A 66 7.92 -12.16 -2.28
C ARG A 66 7.44 -11.92 -0.85
N SER A 67 6.65 -12.85 -0.34
CA SER A 67 6.15 -12.83 1.05
C SER A 67 7.26 -13.26 2.04
N GLN A 68 8.26 -12.41 2.22
CA GLN A 68 9.37 -12.60 3.17
C GLN A 68 9.20 -11.69 4.39
N PRO A 69 9.79 -12.01 5.56
CA PRO A 69 9.80 -11.09 6.70
C PRO A 69 10.29 -9.70 6.28
N GLY A 70 9.53 -8.65 6.62
CA GLY A 70 9.86 -7.26 6.24
C GLY A 70 9.37 -6.83 4.85
N HIS A 71 8.71 -7.69 4.07
CA HIS A 71 8.26 -7.32 2.71
C HIS A 71 7.34 -6.09 2.67
N HIS A 72 6.51 -5.81 3.68
CA HIS A 72 5.71 -4.58 3.72
C HIS A 72 6.58 -3.31 3.75
N VAL A 73 7.70 -3.32 4.48
CA VAL A 73 8.66 -2.20 4.48
C VAL A 73 9.19 -2.00 3.07
N LYS A 74 9.59 -3.09 2.41
CA LYS A 74 10.12 -3.06 1.04
C LYS A 74 9.09 -2.63 0.00
N ILE A 75 7.83 -3.00 0.17
CA ILE A 75 6.73 -2.50 -0.66
C ILE A 75 6.63 -0.98 -0.53
N LEU A 76 6.60 -0.45 0.69
CA LEU A 76 6.47 0.98 0.95
C LEU A 76 7.67 1.78 0.45
N GLU A 77 8.89 1.32 0.72
CA GLU A 77 10.12 1.92 0.18
C GLU A 77 10.08 1.97 -1.35
N LYS A 78 9.75 0.86 -2.01
CA LYS A 78 9.77 0.80 -3.47
C LYS A 78 8.63 1.60 -4.10
N MET A 79 7.46 1.60 -3.49
CA MET A 79 6.33 2.45 -3.93
C MET A 79 6.69 3.93 -3.80
N SER A 80 7.28 4.34 -2.67
CA SER A 80 7.78 5.69 -2.44
C SER A 80 8.80 6.12 -3.50
N GLU A 81 9.74 5.25 -3.85
CA GLU A 81 10.70 5.52 -4.93
C GLU A 81 10.04 5.62 -6.32
N ILE A 82 9.09 4.73 -6.63
CA ILE A 82 8.43 4.70 -7.96
C ILE A 82 7.56 5.94 -8.16
N LEU A 83 6.84 6.36 -7.11
CA LEU A 83 5.95 7.53 -7.13
C LEU A 83 6.67 8.83 -6.79
N ASN A 84 7.95 8.75 -6.39
CA ASN A 84 8.75 9.90 -5.97
C ASN A 84 8.06 10.73 -4.86
N ASP A 85 7.44 10.03 -3.91
CA ASP A 85 6.81 10.62 -2.72
C ASP A 85 7.35 9.96 -1.45
N GLU A 86 8.20 10.67 -0.72
CA GLU A 86 8.80 10.20 0.54
C GLU A 86 7.75 10.00 1.65
N ASN A 87 6.61 10.68 1.59
CA ASN A 87 5.54 10.54 2.59
C ASN A 87 4.98 9.12 2.61
N ILE A 88 5.03 8.41 1.48
CA ILE A 88 4.68 7.00 1.38
C ILE A 88 5.50 6.14 2.35
N SER A 89 6.82 6.34 2.36
CA SER A 89 7.70 5.60 3.27
C SER A 89 7.44 6.01 4.72
N VAL A 90 7.29 7.32 4.99
CA VAL A 90 7.12 7.84 6.36
C VAL A 90 5.78 7.41 6.96
N LEU A 91 4.66 7.79 6.35
CA LEU A 91 3.32 7.51 6.86
C LEU A 91 2.98 6.02 6.72
N GLY A 92 3.39 5.37 5.63
CA GLY A 92 3.20 3.93 5.47
C GLY A 92 3.93 3.12 6.55
N ASN A 93 5.15 3.51 6.93
CA ASN A 93 5.85 2.85 8.04
C ASN A 93 5.17 3.13 9.38
N LYS A 94 4.64 4.34 9.60
CA LYS A 94 3.84 4.62 10.80
C LYS A 94 2.59 3.72 10.85
N MET A 95 1.84 3.59 9.77
CA MET A 95 0.69 2.68 9.69
C MET A 95 1.11 1.22 9.97
N ARG A 96 2.24 0.76 9.41
CA ARG A 96 2.76 -0.59 9.70
C ARG A 96 3.08 -0.78 11.18
N GLN A 97 3.71 0.21 11.81
CA GLN A 97 4.03 0.17 13.24
C GLN A 97 2.75 0.15 14.09
N ASP A 98 1.78 1.00 13.76
CA ASP A 98 0.49 1.06 14.45
C ASP A 98 -0.27 -0.27 14.31
N ARG A 99 -0.26 -0.90 13.13
CA ARG A 99 -0.83 -2.24 12.89
C ARG A 99 -0.13 -3.33 13.70
N ASN A 100 1.20 -3.27 13.80
CA ASN A 100 1.95 -4.24 14.60
C ASN A 100 1.66 -4.07 16.09
N ARG A 101 1.58 -2.83 16.56
CA ARG A 101 1.23 -2.50 17.94
C ARG A 101 -0.16 -3.01 18.29
N ASP A 102 -1.16 -2.77 17.44
CA ASP A 102 -2.51 -3.30 17.59
C ASP A 102 -2.52 -4.84 17.72
N PHE A 103 -1.76 -5.53 16.87
CA PHE A 103 -1.75 -6.99 16.83
C PHE A 103 -1.01 -7.65 18.01
N TYR A 104 0.10 -7.07 18.49
CA TYR A 104 0.99 -7.72 19.47
C TYR A 104 0.94 -7.13 20.88
N GLU A 105 0.52 -5.87 21.03
CA GLU A 105 0.58 -5.15 22.33
C GLU A 105 -0.81 -5.00 22.99
N GLY A 106 -1.81 -5.76 22.54
CA GLY A 106 -3.12 -5.78 23.18
C GLY A 106 -4.02 -4.59 22.83
N GLY A 107 -3.83 -4.02 21.63
CA GLY A 107 -4.70 -3.00 21.05
C GLY A 107 -4.29 -1.58 21.44
N THR A 108 -3.55 -0.90 20.57
CA THR A 108 -3.61 0.56 20.59
C THR A 108 -4.88 0.97 19.87
N ILE A 109 -5.76 1.67 20.58
CA ILE A 109 -6.98 2.23 20.00
C ILE A 109 -6.54 3.28 18.99
N ILE A 110 -6.53 2.91 17.71
CA ILE A 110 -6.39 3.89 16.64
C ILE A 110 -7.55 4.88 16.76
N THR A 111 -7.23 6.15 16.91
CA THR A 111 -8.29 7.15 17.08
C THR A 111 -9.05 7.33 15.77
N LYS A 112 -10.30 7.78 15.85
CA LYS A 112 -11.08 8.16 14.64
C LYS A 112 -10.33 9.20 13.80
N LYS A 113 -9.58 10.11 14.46
CA LYS A 113 -8.77 11.13 13.80
C LYS A 113 -7.65 10.49 12.98
N GLU A 114 -6.83 9.64 13.59
CA GLU A 114 -5.74 8.94 12.89
C GLU A 114 -6.26 8.06 11.76
N ALA A 115 -7.33 7.30 11.99
CA ALA A 115 -7.94 6.47 10.96
C ALA A 115 -8.43 7.30 9.75
N ASN A 116 -8.95 8.51 9.98
CA ASN A 116 -9.34 9.43 8.91
C ASN A 116 -8.13 10.04 8.21
N GLU A 117 -7.09 10.45 8.93
CA GLU A 117 -5.85 10.97 8.34
C GLU A 117 -5.21 9.93 7.42
N TYR A 118 -5.16 8.66 7.84
CA TYR A 118 -4.67 7.58 7.00
C TYR A 118 -5.54 7.29 5.78
N LEU A 119 -6.86 7.42 5.91
CA LEU A 119 -7.76 7.26 4.78
C LEU A 119 -7.58 8.38 3.75
N GLU A 120 -7.48 9.63 4.18
CA GLU A 120 -7.26 10.76 3.26
C GLU A 120 -5.90 10.67 2.58
N PHE A 121 -4.87 10.27 3.32
CA PHE A 121 -3.56 9.95 2.75
C PHE A 121 -3.64 8.85 1.67
N LEU A 122 -4.33 7.74 1.96
CA LEU A 122 -4.53 6.65 1.01
C LEU A 122 -5.27 7.11 -0.27
N LYS A 123 -6.31 7.93 -0.13
CA LYS A 123 -7.04 8.51 -1.27
C LYS A 123 -6.14 9.37 -2.14
N GLY A 124 -5.24 10.16 -1.53
CA GLY A 124 -4.24 10.94 -2.24
C GLY A 124 -3.37 10.06 -3.14
N ILE A 125 -2.79 9.00 -2.57
CA ILE A 125 -1.97 8.03 -3.32
C ILE A 125 -2.79 7.36 -4.43
N PHE A 126 -4.00 6.91 -4.13
CA PHE A 126 -4.84 6.22 -5.12
C PHE A 126 -5.15 7.13 -6.31
N ASN A 127 -5.48 8.40 -6.05
CA ASN A 127 -5.71 9.39 -7.10
C ASN A 127 -4.47 9.66 -7.95
N GLU A 128 -3.30 9.79 -7.34
CA GLU A 128 -2.04 9.96 -8.07
C GLU A 128 -1.77 8.78 -9.01
N VAL A 129 -1.91 7.56 -8.50
CA VAL A 129 -1.66 6.33 -9.25
C VAL A 129 -2.65 6.13 -10.41
N GLN A 130 -3.91 6.59 -10.27
CA GLN A 130 -4.89 6.53 -11.36
C GLN A 130 -4.69 7.61 -12.43
N ASN A 131 -4.14 8.77 -12.07
CA ASN A 131 -3.98 9.90 -12.98
C ASN A 131 -2.62 9.97 -13.67
N ARG A 132 -1.66 9.12 -13.28
CA ARG A 132 -0.36 9.08 -13.96
C ARG A 132 -0.54 8.63 -15.41
N PRO A 133 0.28 9.15 -16.34
CA PRO A 133 0.42 8.54 -17.65
C PRO A 133 0.90 7.10 -17.45
N SER A 134 0.24 6.13 -18.07
CA SER A 134 0.80 4.78 -18.14
C SER A 134 2.13 4.87 -18.88
N ASP A 135 3.23 4.58 -18.20
CA ASP A 135 4.54 4.49 -18.82
C ASP A 135 4.44 3.48 -19.98
N GLU A 136 4.57 3.97 -21.22
CA GLU A 136 4.66 3.10 -22.39
C GLU A 136 5.85 2.16 -22.18
N ASN A 137 5.55 0.84 -22.22
CA ASN A 137 6.49 -0.26 -22.02
C ASN A 137 7.75 -0.16 -22.88
#